data_AF-A0A431FWU2-F1
#
_entry.id   AF-A0A431FWU2-F1
#
_cell.length_a   1.000
_cell.length_b   1.000
_cell.length_c   1.000
_cell.angle_alpha   90.00
_cell.angle_beta   90.00
_cell.angle_gamma   90.00
#
_symmetry.space_group_name_H-M   'P 1'
#
loop_
_entity.id
_entity.type
_entity.pdbx_description
1 polymer ?
#
loop_
_entity_poly.entity_id
_entity_poly.type
_entity_poly.pdbx_seq_one_letter_code
_entity_poly.pdbx_strand_id
1 'polypeptide(L)' 'TKGYYEIWARAIDSQGNSQPMVLAQWNPGGYINNACHRVNVYGV' A
#
# COMPACT_ATOMS: atom_id res chain seq x y z
N THR A 1 22.32 4.54 -6.54
CA THR A 1 21.78 5.71 -7.27
C THR A 1 21.13 6.65 -6.26
N LYS A 2 21.29 7.97 -6.43
CA LYS A 2 20.59 8.95 -5.60
C LYS A 2 19.22 9.25 -6.22
N GLY A 3 18.18 9.38 -5.43
CA GLY A 3 16.84 9.68 -5.96
C GLY A 3 15.68 9.31 -5.04
N TYR A 4 14.48 9.64 -5.49
CA TYR A 4 13.23 9.30 -4.83
C TYR A 4 12.78 7.89 -5.24
N TYR A 5 12.39 7.09 -4.26
CA TYR A 5 11.85 5.75 -4.46
C TYR A 5 10.59 5.57 -3.62
N GLU A 6 9.68 4.75 -4.13
CA GLU A 6 8.53 4.27 -3.37
C GLU A 6 8.67 2.78 -3.14
N ILE A 7 8.59 2.37 -1.89
CA ILE A 7 8.56 0.96 -1.50
C ILE A 7 7.11 0.62 -1.20
N TRP A 8 6.61 -0.39 -1.91
CA TRP A 8 5.24 -0.86 -1.77
C TRP A 8 5.25 -2.32 -1.29
N ALA A 9 4.42 -2.63 -0.29
CA ALA A 9 4.20 -3.99 0.18
C ALA A 9 2.77 -4.44 -0.15
N ARG A 10 2.66 -5.61 -0.78
CA ARG A 10 1.38 -6.23 -1.16
C ARG A 10 1.43 -7.72 -0.92
N ALA A 11 0.38 -8.25 -0.30
CA ALA A 11 0.16 -9.68 -0.12
C ALA A 11 -0.90 -10.23 -1.10
N ILE A 12 -0.80 -11.52 -1.37
CA ILE A 12 -1.81 -12.34 -2.04
C ILE A 12 -2.07 -13.56 -1.15
N ASP A 13 -3.33 -13.86 -0.86
CA ASP A 13 -3.69 -15.03 -0.04
C ASP A 13 -3.72 -16.34 -0.85
N SER A 14 -4.02 -17.45 -0.18
CA SER A 14 -4.10 -18.78 -0.80
C SER A 14 -5.27 -18.95 -1.77
N GLN A 15 -6.24 -18.02 -1.78
CA GLN A 15 -7.36 -17.98 -2.71
C GLN A 15 -7.10 -17.03 -3.90
N GLY A 16 -5.94 -16.37 -3.94
CA GLY A 16 -5.58 -15.43 -4.98
C GLY A 16 -6.10 -14.00 -4.77
N ASN A 17 -6.71 -13.70 -3.60
CA ASN A 17 -7.16 -12.34 -3.30
C ASN A 17 -5.96 -11.46 -2.94
N SER A 18 -6.02 -10.20 -3.32
CA SER A 18 -4.91 -9.27 -3.12
C SER A 18 -5.36 -7.91 -2.63
N GLN A 19 -4.48 -7.22 -1.93
CA GLN A 19 -4.74 -5.87 -1.41
C GLN A 19 -4.93 -4.86 -2.57
N PRO A 20 -5.88 -3.92 -2.47
CA PRO A 20 -5.96 -2.80 -3.41
C PRO A 20 -4.73 -1.89 -3.30
N MET A 21 -4.27 -1.33 -4.42
CA MET A 21 -3.15 -0.37 -4.40
C MET A 21 -3.56 0.96 -3.73
N VAL A 22 -4.80 1.40 -3.94
CA VAL A 22 -5.35 2.63 -3.35
C VAL A 22 -6.79 2.35 -2.91
N LEU A 23 -7.22 2.90 -1.77
CA LEU A 23 -8.62 2.81 -1.35
C LEU A 23 -9.50 3.75 -2.19
N ALA A 24 -10.65 3.25 -2.62
CA ALA A 24 -11.63 4.05 -3.35
C ALA A 24 -12.40 5.03 -2.45
N GLN A 25 -12.65 4.67 -1.18
CA GLN A 25 -13.49 5.46 -0.28
C GLN A 25 -13.00 5.41 1.17
N TRP A 26 -13.11 6.55 1.85
CA TRP A 26 -12.85 6.70 3.27
C TRP A 26 -14.15 6.54 4.08
N ASN A 27 -14.05 6.01 5.30
CA ASN A 27 -15.15 5.93 6.24
C ASN A 27 -14.80 6.61 7.58
N PRO A 28 -15.77 7.26 8.26
CA PRO A 28 -15.54 7.94 9.54
C PRO A 28 -15.00 7.07 10.68
N GLY A 29 -15.24 5.76 10.63
CA GLY A 29 -14.73 4.82 11.63
C GLY A 29 -13.27 4.44 11.46
N GLY A 30 -12.65 4.74 10.30
CA GLY A 30 -11.26 4.40 10.02
C GLY A 30 -10.99 2.89 9.86
N TYR A 31 -12.02 2.07 9.70
CA TYR A 31 -11.87 0.61 9.64
C TYR A 31 -11.66 0.10 8.21
N ILE A 32 -11.15 -1.14 8.10
CA ILE A 32 -11.03 -1.91 6.85
C ILE A 32 -10.12 -1.21 5.82
N ASN A 33 -9.10 -0.49 6.30
CA ASN A 33 -8.06 -0.01 5.40
C ASN A 33 -7.07 -1.15 5.11
N ASN A 34 -7.30 -1.84 4.00
CA ASN A 34 -6.41 -2.87 3.49
C ASN A 34 -5.66 -2.42 2.21
N ALA A 35 -5.47 -1.10 1.99
CA ALA A 35 -4.62 -0.66 0.88
C ALA A 35 -3.16 -1.10 1.09
N CYS A 36 -2.43 -1.27 -0.01
CA CYS A 36 -1.02 -1.59 0.01
C CYS A 36 -0.25 -0.52 0.80
N HIS A 37 0.61 -0.96 1.72
CA HIS A 37 1.43 -0.05 2.49
C HIS A 37 2.53 0.53 1.58
N ARG A 38 2.64 1.86 1.57
CA ARG A 38 3.61 2.61 0.79
C ARG A 38 4.51 3.45 1.68
N VAL A 39 5.82 3.33 1.49
CA VAL A 39 6.84 4.14 2.16
C VAL A 39 7.66 4.88 1.11
N ASN A 40 7.73 6.20 1.27
CA ASN A 40 8.53 7.05 0.41
C ASN A 40 9.93 7.18 1.00
N VAL A 41 10.97 6.96 0.20
CA VAL A 41 12.37 7.09 0.61
C VAL A 41 13.15 7.95 -0.38
N TYR A 42 14.10 8.72 0.13
CA TYR A 42 15.05 9.47 -0.70
C TYR A 42 16.46 8.94 -0.44
N GLY A 43 17.03 8.27 -1.43
CA GLY A 43 18.40 7.75 -1.38
C GLY A 43 19.42 8.85 -1.68
N VAL A 44 20.40 9.00 -0.80
CA VAL A 44 21.52 9.95 -0.93
C VAL A 44 22.81 9.30 -1.44
#